data_AF-A0A352SJC5-F1
#
_entry.id   AF-A0A352SJC5-F1
#
_cell.length_a   1.000
_cell.length_b   1.000
_cell.length_c   1.000
_cell.angle_alpha   90.00
_cell.angle_beta   90.00
_cell.angle_gamma   90.00
#
_symmetry.space_group_name_H-M   'P 1'
#
loop_
_entity.id
_entity.type
_entity.pdbx_description
1 polymer ?
#
loop_
_entity_poly.entity_id
_entity_poly.type
_entity_poly.pdbx_seq_one_letter_code
_entity_poly.pdbx_strand_id
1 'polypeptide(L)'
;MKNRSIAQIILINFFKTIGVIVLLLGVGVLSYYLTMLFLKQTQRVERSTQYEHVIDVNPGSMESSNLIYSYDKKSGKIDAMVLELFDAGTKNMTYVTIPASTQITISAKTYNDLLKKSSKLPQVITMSEISSYFEGDVKYE
;
A
#
# COMPACT_ATOMS: atom_id res chain seq x y z
N MET A 1 23.43 57.58 -30.51
CA MET A 1 23.63 56.24 -29.90
C MET A 1 24.49 56.44 -28.66
N LYS A 2 24.00 56.10 -27.46
CA LYS A 2 24.74 56.36 -26.21
C LYS A 2 25.80 55.28 -26.03
N ASN A 3 27.08 55.65 -26.16
CA ASN A 3 28.22 54.74 -25.97
C ASN A 3 28.23 54.30 -24.50
N ARG A 4 27.70 53.10 -24.22
CA ARG A 4 27.74 52.51 -22.89
C ARG A 4 29.17 52.12 -22.59
N SER A 5 29.65 52.48 -21.40
CA SER A 5 30.98 52.07 -20.94
C SER A 5 31.10 50.55 -20.95
N ILE A 6 32.28 50.03 -21.27
CA ILE A 6 32.59 48.59 -21.25
C ILE A 6 32.18 47.96 -19.90
N ALA A 7 32.38 48.69 -18.80
CA ALA A 7 31.96 48.26 -17.46
C ALA A 7 30.43 48.12 -17.32
N GLN A 8 29.64 48.99 -17.95
CA GLN A 8 28.18 48.89 -17.96
C GLN A 8 27.69 47.68 -18.75
N ILE A 9 28.36 47.33 -19.85
CA ILE A 9 27.99 46.17 -20.68
C ILE A 9 28.23 44.87 -19.90
N ILE A 10 29.38 44.77 -19.22
CA ILE A 10 29.74 43.61 -18.38
C ILE A 10 28.73 43.46 -17.22
N LEU A 11 28.41 44.56 -16.53
CA LEU A 11 27.46 44.54 -15.40
C LEU A 11 26.06 44.08 -15.84
N ILE A 12 25.56 44.58 -16.97
CA ILE A 12 24.24 44.19 -17.51
C ILE A 12 24.22 42.70 -17.87
N ASN A 13 25.27 42.18 -18.49
CA ASN A 13 25.34 40.77 -18.87
C ASN A 13 25.45 39.85 -17.64
N PHE A 14 26.14 40.28 -16.59
CA PHE A 14 26.24 39.55 -15.33
C PHE A 14 24.89 39.39 -14.61
N PHE A 15 24.09 40.47 -14.54
CA PHE A 15 22.74 40.36 -13.95
C PHE A 15 21.77 39.57 -14.84
N LYS A 16 21.95 39.59 -16.15
CA LYS A 16 21.17 38.73 -17.06
C LYS A 16 21.43 37.25 -16.80
N THR A 17 22.69 36.82 -16.61
CA THR A 17 22.99 35.43 -16.28
C THR A 17 22.46 35.02 -14.91
N ILE A 18 22.57 35.89 -13.90
CA ILE A 18 21.95 35.65 -12.59
C ILE A 18 20.43 35.47 -12.73
N GLY A 19 19.77 36.31 -13.52
CA GLY A 19 18.34 36.20 -13.80
C GLY A 19 17.96 34.85 -14.40
N VAL A 20 18.75 34.34 -15.36
CA VAL A 20 18.53 33.01 -15.96
C VAL A 20 18.72 31.88 -14.95
N ILE A 21 19.73 31.98 -14.08
CA ILE A 21 19.99 30.98 -13.03
C ILE A 21 18.82 30.93 -12.04
N VAL A 22 18.33 32.09 -11.59
CA VAL A 22 17.17 32.19 -10.69
C VAL A 22 15.92 31.61 -11.34
N LEU A 23 15.72 31.83 -12.64
CA LEU A 23 14.59 31.29 -13.39
C LEU A 23 14.66 29.75 -13.46
N LEU A 24 15.84 29.18 -13.75
CA LEU A 24 16.04 27.73 -13.75
C LEU A 24 15.78 27.10 -12.38
N LEU A 25 16.28 27.72 -11.30
CA LEU A 25 16.00 27.26 -9.93
C LEU A 25 14.50 27.35 -9.62
N GLY A 26 13.84 28.42 -10.05
CA GLY A 26 12.40 28.60 -9.89
C GLY A 26 11.59 27.49 -10.57
N VAL A 27 11.95 27.13 -11.81
CA VAL A 27 11.31 26.03 -12.54
C VAL A 27 11.47 24.69 -11.80
N GLY A 28 12.67 24.39 -11.29
CA GLY A 28 12.91 23.16 -10.53
C GLY A 28 12.11 23.06 -9.22
N VAL A 29 12.00 24.17 -8.48
CA VAL A 29 11.18 24.22 -7.26
C VAL A 29 9.70 24.06 -7.60
N LEU A 30 9.22 24.72 -8.65
CA LEU A 30 7.83 24.60 -9.10
C LEU A 30 7.50 23.18 -9.56
N SER A 31 8.40 22.55 -10.34
CA SER A 31 8.17 21.19 -10.83
C SER A 31 8.14 20.18 -9.69
N TYR A 32 9.02 20.32 -8.69
CA TYR A 32 9.01 19.49 -7.49
C TYR A 32 7.68 19.64 -6.73
N TYR A 33 7.21 20.87 -6.53
CA TYR A 33 5.97 21.12 -5.81
C TYR A 33 4.75 20.54 -6.55
N LEU A 34 4.66 20.75 -7.87
CA LEU A 34 3.59 20.19 -8.70
C LEU A 34 3.61 18.67 -8.71
N THR A 35 4.80 18.06 -8.77
CA THR A 35 4.95 16.61 -8.73
C THR A 35 4.51 16.05 -7.38
N MET A 36 4.91 16.69 -6.27
CA MET A 36 4.47 16.31 -4.92
C MET A 36 2.96 16.49 -4.73
N LEU A 37 2.36 17.53 -5.31
CA LEU A 37 0.92 17.76 -5.25
C LEU A 37 0.16 16.68 -6.02
N PHE A 38 0.62 16.36 -7.24
CA PHE A 38 0.07 15.27 -8.03
C PHE A 38 0.19 13.95 -7.28
N LEU A 39 1.36 13.61 -6.75
CA LEU A 39 1.58 12.41 -5.94
C LEU A 39 0.67 12.37 -4.71
N LYS A 40 0.50 13.47 -3.98
CA LYS A 40 -0.42 13.51 -2.83
C LYS A 40 -1.88 13.29 -3.23
N GLN A 41 -2.28 13.73 -4.42
CA GLN A 41 -3.64 13.57 -4.91
C GLN A 41 -3.89 12.18 -5.51
N THR A 42 -2.87 11.56 -6.10
CA THR A 42 -2.96 10.26 -6.76
C THR A 42 -2.48 9.08 -5.92
N GLN A 43 -1.71 9.32 -4.86
CA GLN A 43 -1.40 8.29 -3.88
C GLN A 43 -2.71 7.92 -3.19
N ARG A 44 -3.31 6.81 -3.65
CA ARG A 44 -4.08 5.96 -2.75
C ARG A 44 -3.20 5.77 -1.52
N VAL A 45 -3.70 6.20 -0.36
CA VAL A 45 -3.06 5.90 0.91
C VAL A 45 -2.97 4.39 0.94
N GLU A 46 -1.79 3.81 0.70
CA GLU A 46 -1.49 2.50 1.23
C GLU A 46 -1.60 2.68 2.73
N ARG A 47 -2.80 2.42 3.24
CA ARG A 47 -3.00 2.14 4.65
C ARG A 47 -2.24 0.84 4.89
N SER A 48 -0.93 0.96 5.07
CA SER A 48 -0.22 0.14 6.05
C SER A 48 -0.79 0.55 7.42
N THR A 49 -2.07 0.27 7.64
CA THR A 49 -2.57 0.06 8.99
C THR A 49 -1.77 -1.12 9.48
N GLN A 50 -0.78 -0.82 10.32
CA GLN A 50 -0.15 -1.82 11.16
C GLN A 50 -1.28 -2.39 12.01
N TYR A 51 -1.98 -3.40 11.48
CA TYR A 51 -2.96 -4.15 12.22
C TYR A 51 -2.17 -4.80 13.35
N GLU A 52 -2.59 -4.57 14.60
CA GLU A 52 -2.10 -5.37 15.70
C GLU A 52 -2.50 -6.83 15.40
N HIS A 53 -1.57 -7.57 14.80
CA HIS A 53 -1.78 -8.94 14.43
C HIS A 53 -2.03 -9.70 15.73
N VAL A 54 -3.26 -10.18 15.91
CA VAL A 54 -3.67 -10.96 17.10
C VAL A 54 -2.94 -12.31 17.13
N ILE A 55 -2.29 -12.68 16.03
CA ILE A 55 -1.48 -13.90 15.88
C ILE A 55 -0.14 -13.46 15.28
N ASP A 56 0.93 -13.69 16.02
CA ASP A 56 2.29 -13.58 15.51
C ASP A 56 2.49 -14.76 14.54
N VAL A 57 2.21 -14.55 13.25
CA VAL A 57 2.50 -15.53 12.23
C VAL A 57 4.00 -15.47 12.04
N ASN A 58 4.72 -16.44 12.61
CA ASN A 58 6.14 -16.63 12.36
C ASN A 58 6.28 -17.54 11.12
N PRO A 59 6.44 -17.01 9.90
CA PRO A 59 6.63 -17.83 8.70
C PRO A 59 7.98 -18.58 8.68
N GLY A 60 8.81 -18.48 9.72
CA GLY A 60 10.19 -18.92 9.64
C GLY A 60 11.04 -17.87 8.93
N SER A 61 12.32 -17.79 9.30
CA SER A 61 13.21 -16.68 8.94
C SER A 61 13.57 -16.57 7.44
N MET A 62 13.08 -17.48 6.60
CA MET A 62 13.40 -17.55 5.17
C MET A 62 12.18 -17.72 4.26
N GLU A 63 10.96 -17.64 4.78
CA GLU A 63 9.75 -17.80 3.98
C GLU A 63 8.91 -16.51 3.93
N SER A 64 8.42 -16.20 2.74
CA SER A 64 7.43 -15.14 2.53
C SER A 64 6.11 -15.78 2.14
N SER A 65 5.03 -15.36 2.79
CA SER A 65 3.67 -15.84 2.50
C SER A 65 2.77 -14.66 2.14
N ASN A 66 2.03 -14.78 1.05
CA ASN A 66 1.06 -13.77 0.61
C ASN A 66 -0.28 -14.43 0.29
N LEU A 67 -1.36 -13.92 0.89
CA LEU A 67 -2.72 -14.41 0.64
C LEU A 67 -3.40 -13.49 -0.37
N ILE A 68 -3.70 -14.04 -1.54
CA ILE A 68 -4.40 -13.36 -2.63
C ILE A 68 -5.84 -13.88 -2.66
N TYR A 69 -6.82 -13.00 -2.70
CA TYR A 69 -8.22 -13.38 -2.78
C TYR A 69 -9.03 -12.47 -3.69
N SER A 70 -10.06 -13.03 -4.31
CA SER A 70 -11.01 -12.30 -5.15
C SER A 70 -12.29 -12.04 -4.37
N TYR A 71 -12.66 -10.77 -4.26
CA TYR A 71 -13.86 -10.31 -3.56
C TYR A 71 -14.93 -9.84 -4.54
N ASP A 72 -16.13 -10.41 -4.47
CA ASP A 72 -17.29 -9.89 -5.19
C ASP A 72 -18.03 -8.85 -4.35
N LYS A 73 -18.04 -7.61 -4.83
CA LYS A 73 -18.74 -6.51 -4.18
C LYS A 73 -20.25 -6.66 -4.14
N LYS A 74 -20.85 -7.36 -5.10
CA LYS A 74 -22.31 -7.53 -5.18
C LYS A 74 -22.81 -8.53 -4.13
N SER A 75 -22.20 -9.72 -4.08
CA SER A 75 -22.53 -10.74 -3.08
C SER A 75 -21.90 -10.45 -1.72
N GLY A 76 -20.83 -9.66 -1.69
CA GLY A 76 -20.03 -9.39 -0.51
C GLY A 76 -19.16 -10.57 -0.07
N LYS A 77 -18.94 -11.57 -0.94
CA LYS A 77 -18.25 -12.83 -0.63
C LYS A 77 -16.89 -12.93 -1.32
N ILE A 78 -16.05 -13.82 -0.80
CA ILE A 78 -14.81 -14.24 -1.45
C ILE A 78 -15.10 -15.44 -2.35
N ASP A 79 -14.74 -15.33 -3.63
CA ASP A 79 -14.99 -16.37 -4.64
C ASP A 79 -13.79 -17.32 -4.83
N ALA A 80 -12.58 -16.79 -4.72
CA ALA A 80 -11.34 -17.52 -4.95
C ALA A 80 -10.24 -17.02 -4.02
N MET A 81 -9.38 -17.95 -3.57
CA MET A 81 -8.22 -17.64 -2.74
C MET A 81 -7.01 -18.48 -3.17
N VAL A 82 -5.85 -17.85 -3.16
CA VAL A 82 -4.56 -18.49 -3.42
C VAL A 82 -3.56 -18.00 -2.39
N LEU A 83 -2.88 -18.94 -1.74
CA LEU A 83 -1.74 -18.67 -0.87
C LEU A 83 -0.47 -18.85 -1.70
N GLU A 84 0.27 -17.76 -1.88
CA GLU A 84 1.60 -17.75 -2.48
C GLU A 84 2.64 -17.92 -1.37
N LEU A 85 3.47 -18.94 -1.50
CA LEU A 85 4.55 -19.26 -0.58
C LEU A 85 5.87 -19.22 -1.33
N PHE A 86 6.77 -18.35 -0.89
CA PHE A 86 8.12 -18.27 -1.41
C PHE A 86 9.11 -18.76 -0.36
N ASP A 87 9.86 -19.81 -0.72
CA ASP A 87 10.96 -20.35 0.08
C ASP A 87 12.28 -19.77 -0.45
N ALA A 88 12.92 -18.92 0.35
CA ALA A 88 14.19 -18.29 -0.03
C ALA A 88 15.38 -19.28 -0.03
N GLY A 89 15.27 -20.40 0.70
CA GLY A 89 16.28 -21.44 0.77
C GLY A 89 16.32 -22.26 -0.52
N THR A 90 15.17 -22.76 -0.97
CA THR A 90 15.08 -23.53 -2.23
C THR A 90 14.86 -22.65 -3.47
N LYS A 91 14.54 -21.37 -3.28
CA LYS A 91 14.16 -20.40 -4.33
C LYS A 91 12.93 -20.83 -5.13
N ASN A 92 12.06 -21.61 -4.51
CA ASN A 92 10.83 -22.09 -5.11
C ASN A 92 9.64 -21.24 -4.70
N MET A 93 8.68 -21.13 -5.61
CA MET A 93 7.42 -20.45 -5.41
C MET A 93 6.29 -21.46 -5.56
N THR A 94 5.48 -21.60 -4.51
CA THR A 94 4.38 -22.55 -4.44
C THR A 94 3.07 -21.80 -4.32
N TYR A 95 2.09 -22.18 -5.13
CA TYR A 95 0.74 -21.65 -5.07
C TYR A 95 -0.21 -22.72 -4.54
N VAL A 96 -0.88 -22.42 -3.44
CA VAL A 96 -1.90 -23.29 -2.85
C VAL A 96 -3.27 -22.64 -3.03
N THR A 97 -4.11 -23.27 -3.86
CA THR A 97 -5.50 -22.82 -4.00
C THR A 97 -6.30 -23.26 -2.79
N ILE A 98 -6.97 -22.31 -2.14
CA ILE A 98 -7.84 -22.56 -1.00
C ILE A 98 -9.29 -22.41 -1.48
N PRO A 99 -10.11 -23.48 -1.43
CA PRO A 99 -11.53 -23.38 -1.80
C PRO A 99 -12.26 -22.35 -0.93
N ALA A 100 -13.14 -21.54 -1.53
CA ALA A 100 -13.93 -20.55 -0.81
C ALA A 100 -14.85 -21.18 0.26
N SER A 101 -15.27 -22.43 0.05
CA SER A 101 -16.07 -23.22 0.98
C SER A 101 -15.28 -23.83 2.14
N THR A 102 -13.98 -23.56 2.25
CA THR A 102 -13.15 -24.08 3.34
C THR A 102 -13.68 -23.58 4.68
N GLN A 103 -13.84 -24.50 5.62
CA GLN A 103 -14.28 -24.23 6.98
C GLN A 103 -13.13 -24.46 7.95
N ILE A 104 -12.90 -23.49 8.83
CA ILE A 104 -11.85 -23.56 9.85
C ILE A 104 -12.48 -23.43 11.23
N THR A 105 -12.23 -24.40 12.09
CA THR A 105 -12.64 -24.34 13.50
C THR A 105 -11.59 -23.57 14.29
N ILE A 106 -12.02 -22.50 14.95
CA ILE A 106 -11.14 -21.72 15.82
C ILE A 106 -11.05 -22.37 17.20
N SER A 107 -9.87 -22.33 17.82
CA SER A 107 -9.70 -22.73 19.21
C SER A 107 -10.60 -21.90 20.14
N ALA A 108 -11.11 -22.49 21.23
CA ALA A 108 -11.98 -21.78 22.16
C ALA A 108 -11.33 -20.49 22.72
N LYS A 109 -10.02 -20.51 22.97
CA LYS A 109 -9.27 -19.35 23.43
C LYS A 109 -9.29 -18.22 22.40
N THR A 110 -8.89 -18.51 21.17
CA THR A 110 -8.83 -17.52 20.08
C THR A 110 -10.23 -17.01 19.72
N TYR A 111 -11.23 -17.88 19.72
CA TYR A 111 -12.62 -17.49 19.48
C TYR A 111 -13.11 -16.46 20.52
N ASN A 112 -12.88 -16.72 21.80
CA ASN A 112 -13.23 -15.80 22.87
C ASN A 112 -12.50 -14.45 22.78
N ASP A 113 -11.24 -14.46 22.31
CA ASP A 113 -10.50 -13.22 22.09
C ASP A 113 -11.02 -12.42 20.89
N LEU A 114 -11.41 -13.10 19.82
CA LEU A 114 -11.97 -12.45 18.63
C LEU A 114 -13.41 -11.94 18.84
N LEU A 115 -14.20 -12.61 19.69
CA LEU A 115 -15.54 -12.15 20.08
C LEU A 115 -15.52 -10.76 20.75
N LYS A 116 -14.40 -10.37 21.38
CA LYS A 116 -14.23 -9.02 21.93
C LYS A 116 -14.19 -7.94 20.84
N LYS A 117 -13.78 -8.29 19.62
CA LYS A 117 -13.68 -7.36 18.47
C LYS A 117 -14.84 -7.49 17.48
N SER A 118 -15.44 -8.68 17.35
CA SER A 118 -16.64 -8.86 16.53
C SER A 118 -17.61 -9.87 17.14
N SER A 119 -18.85 -9.43 17.36
CA SER A 119 -19.95 -10.26 17.86
C SER A 119 -20.57 -11.18 16.82
N LYS A 120 -20.23 -11.00 15.53
CA LYS A 120 -20.78 -11.76 14.40
C LYS A 120 -19.96 -13.01 14.06
N LEU A 121 -18.82 -13.21 14.71
CA LEU A 121 -17.91 -14.30 14.40
C LEU A 121 -18.49 -15.64 14.88
N PRO A 122 -18.62 -16.66 14.00
CA PRO A 122 -18.92 -18.03 14.42
C PRO A 122 -17.64 -18.77 14.87
N GLN A 123 -17.80 -19.83 15.68
CA GLN A 123 -16.67 -20.68 16.09
C GLN A 123 -16.09 -21.49 14.90
N VAL A 124 -16.92 -21.80 13.91
CA VAL A 124 -16.52 -22.39 12.63
C VAL A 124 -16.66 -21.31 11.56
N ILE A 125 -15.53 -20.84 11.03
CA ILE A 125 -15.47 -19.78 10.02
C ILE A 125 -15.53 -20.41 8.64
N THR A 126 -16.42 -19.91 7.79
CA THR A 126 -16.37 -20.18 6.36
C THR A 126 -15.61 -19.06 5.65
N MET A 127 -14.58 -19.41 4.89
CA MET A 127 -13.69 -18.41 4.28
C MET A 127 -14.40 -17.46 3.30
N SER A 128 -15.40 -17.93 2.55
CA SER A 128 -16.20 -17.09 1.64
C SER A 128 -16.90 -15.92 2.33
N GLU A 129 -17.18 -16.05 3.62
CA GLU A 129 -17.97 -15.10 4.42
C GLU A 129 -17.11 -14.27 5.39
N ILE A 130 -15.78 -14.42 5.36
CA ILE A 130 -14.88 -13.78 6.31
C ILE A 130 -15.04 -12.25 6.35
N SER A 131 -15.36 -11.64 5.22
CA SER A 131 -15.67 -10.21 5.04
C SER A 131 -16.93 -9.74 5.78
N SER A 132 -17.83 -10.65 6.13
CA SER A 132 -19.07 -10.38 6.86
C SER A 132 -18.90 -10.50 8.37
N TYR A 133 -17.89 -11.26 8.82
CA TYR A 133 -17.61 -11.49 10.23
C TYR A 133 -16.85 -10.33 10.88
N PHE A 134 -16.24 -9.43 10.10
CA PHE A 134 -15.50 -8.27 10.64
C PHE A 134 -16.02 -6.98 10.03
N GLU A 135 -16.27 -5.97 10.87
CA GLU A 135 -16.65 -4.63 10.43
C GLU A 135 -15.39 -3.76 10.26
N GLY A 136 -15.11 -3.28 9.05
CA GLY A 136 -13.94 -2.43 8.76
C GLY A 136 -13.47 -2.49 7.30
N ASP A 137 -12.59 -1.54 6.94
CA ASP A 137 -11.92 -1.42 5.62
C ASP A 137 -10.91 -2.55 5.39
N VAL A 138 -11.39 -3.78 5.17
CA VAL A 138 -10.57 -4.92 4.70
C VAL A 138 -11.06 -5.47 3.36
N LYS A 139 -11.98 -4.75 2.70
CA LYS A 139 -12.55 -5.12 1.40
C LYS A 139 -11.73 -4.45 0.31
N TYR A 140 -10.65 -5.10 -0.12
CA TYR A 140 -9.84 -4.59 -1.23
C TYR A 140 -10.56 -4.85 -2.57
N GLU A 141 -10.44 -3.86 -3.45
CA GLU A 141 -10.81 -3.89 -4.87
C GLU A 141 -9.56 -3.57 -5.69
#